data_AF-A0A958YIJ2-F1
#
_entry.id   AF-A0A958YIJ2-F1
#
_cell.length_a   1.000
_cell.length_b   1.000
_cell.length_c   1.000
_cell.angle_alpha   90.00
_cell.angle_beta   90.00
_cell.angle_gamma   90.00
#
_symmetry.space_group_name_H-M   'P 1'
#
loop_
_entity.id
_entity.type
_entity.pdbx_description
1 polymer ?
#
loop_
_entity_poly.entity_id
_entity_poly.type
_entity_poly.pdbx_seq_one_letter_code
_entity_poly.pdbx_strand_id
1 'polypeptide(L)'
;MSFLKEINRRRTFGIISHPDAGKTTLTEKLLLFGGAIQEAGAVKSNKIKKGATSDFMEIERQRGISVATSVLAFEYNGVKINILDTPGHKDFAEDTFRTLTAVDSVIVVIDV
;
A
#
# COMPACT_ATOMS: atom_id res chain seq x y z
N MET A 1 10.51 25.09 4.60
CA MET A 1 11.19 24.45 3.44
C MET A 1 10.75 25.16 2.17
N SER A 2 11.60 25.22 1.13
CA SER A 2 11.15 25.75 -0.17
C SER A 2 10.17 24.78 -0.85
N PHE A 3 9.30 25.30 -1.71
CA PHE A 3 8.36 24.51 -2.49
C PHE A 3 9.03 23.37 -3.27
N LEU A 4 10.16 23.68 -3.94
CA LEU A 4 10.94 22.69 -4.68
C LEU A 4 11.52 21.59 -3.77
N LYS A 5 11.96 21.96 -2.56
CA LYS A 5 12.48 20.98 -1.59
C LYS A 5 11.39 20.00 -1.14
N GLU A 6 10.16 20.49 -0.97
CA GLU A 6 9.01 19.64 -0.66
C GLU A 6 8.69 18.68 -1.81
N ILE A 7 8.65 19.14 -3.06
CA ILE A 7 8.41 18.27 -4.22
C ILE A 7 9.48 17.17 -4.29
N ASN A 8 10.76 17.54 -4.21
CA ASN A 8 11.87 16.61 -4.41
C ASN A 8 12.00 15.54 -3.32
N ARG A 9 11.42 15.75 -2.13
CA ARG A 9 11.43 14.75 -1.06
C ARG A 9 10.30 13.72 -1.13
N ARG A 10 9.36 13.82 -2.09
CA ARG A 10 8.25 12.87 -2.23
C ARG A 10 8.65 11.68 -3.10
N ARG A 11 8.21 10.49 -2.73
CA ARG A 11 8.28 9.27 -3.56
C ARG A 11 6.92 8.61 -3.53
N THR A 12 6.27 8.54 -4.68
CA THR A 12 4.97 7.91 -4.83
C THR A 12 5.11 6.70 -5.73
N PHE A 13 4.80 5.51 -5.22
CA PHE A 13 4.95 4.27 -5.97
C PHE A 13 3.83 3.27 -5.71
N GLY A 14 3.59 2.40 -6.69
CA GLY A 14 2.72 1.24 -6.55
C GLY A 14 3.52 -0.02 -6.27
N ILE A 15 2.89 -1.04 -5.66
CA ILE A 15 3.48 -2.37 -5.53
C ILE A 15 2.59 -3.34 -6.31
N ILE A 16 3.16 -4.02 -7.31
CA ILE A 16 2.45 -4.98 -8.14
C ILE A 16 3.06 -6.37 -8.03
N SER A 17 2.22 -7.39 -8.11
CA SER A 17 2.64 -8.78 -8.09
C SER A 17 1.54 -9.69 -8.63
N HIS A 18 1.89 -10.95 -8.93
CA HIS A 18 0.89 -12.02 -9.02
C HIS A 18 0.21 -12.20 -7.64
N PRO A 19 -1.03 -12.73 -7.57
CA PRO A 19 -1.60 -13.22 -6.31
C PRO A 19 -0.57 -14.00 -5.48
N ASP A 20 -0.61 -13.81 -4.17
CA ASP A 20 0.18 -14.53 -3.17
C ASP A 20 1.71 -14.38 -3.21
N ALA A 21 2.28 -13.64 -4.17
CA ALA A 21 3.72 -13.37 -4.25
C ALA A 21 4.30 -12.48 -3.12
N GLY A 22 3.50 -12.11 -2.11
CA GLY A 22 3.99 -11.42 -0.91
C GLY A 22 3.90 -9.89 -0.90
N LYS A 23 3.17 -9.26 -1.83
CA LYS A 23 2.92 -7.80 -1.86
C LYS A 23 2.52 -7.23 -0.49
N THR A 24 1.48 -7.79 0.13
CA THR A 24 0.98 -7.31 1.43
C THR A 24 2.04 -7.40 2.52
N THR A 25 2.83 -8.49 2.53
CA THR A 25 3.92 -8.68 3.50
C THR A 25 5.00 -7.61 3.33
N LEU A 26 5.36 -7.29 2.08
CA LEU A 26 6.32 -6.22 1.80
C LEU A 26 5.78 -4.85 2.27
N THR A 27 4.52 -4.53 1.94
CA THR A 27 3.87 -3.28 2.36
C THR A 27 3.90 -3.11 3.88
N GLU A 28 3.57 -4.15 4.64
CA GLU A 28 3.61 -4.11 6.11
C GLU A 28 5.02 -3.88 6.64
N LYS A 29 6.05 -4.49 6.03
CA LYS A 29 7.45 -4.26 6.44
C LYS A 29 7.90 -2.84 6.15
N LEU A 30 7.53 -2.29 5.00
CA LEU A 30 7.83 -0.89 4.66
C LEU A 30 7.21 0.07 5.68
N LEU A 31 5.96 -0.16 6.08
CA LEU A 31 5.30 0.62 7.13
C LEU A 31 5.99 0.49 8.49
N LEU A 32 6.44 -0.71 8.85
CA LEU A 32 7.18 -0.95 10.09
C LEU A 32 8.51 -0.19 10.08
N PHE A 33 9.29 -0.29 8.99
CA PHE A 33 10.56 0.41 8.86
C PHE A 33 10.39 1.94 8.81
N GLY A 34 9.26 2.41 8.29
CA GLY A 34 8.85 3.82 8.32
C GLY A 34 8.31 4.31 9.66
N GLY A 35 8.20 3.44 10.68
CA GLY A 35 7.61 3.77 11.98
C GLY A 35 6.11 4.09 11.93
N ALA A 36 5.44 3.81 10.80
CA ALA A 36 4.02 4.06 10.60
C ALA A 36 3.13 3.07 11.37
N ILE A 37 3.67 1.88 11.65
CA ILE A 37 3.07 0.87 12.52
C ILE A 37 4.12 0.39 13.53
N GLN A 38 3.67 0.04 14.74
CA GLN A 38 4.55 -0.45 15.80
C GLN A 38 4.83 -1.96 15.72
N GLU A 39 3.94 -2.72 15.08
CA GLU A 39 4.03 -4.19 14.93
C GLU A 39 3.69 -4.58 13.48
N ALA A 40 4.49 -5.46 12.86
CA ALA A 40 4.12 -6.07 11.58
C ALA A 40 2.86 -6.94 11.75
N GLY A 41 1.99 -6.96 10.75
CA GLY A 41 0.65 -7.55 10.88
C GLY A 41 -0.39 -6.60 11.48
N ALA A 42 -0.04 -5.39 11.93
CA ALA A 42 -1.02 -4.39 12.43
C ALA A 42 -2.03 -3.94 11.36
N VAL A 43 -1.65 -3.99 10.09
CA VAL A 43 -2.53 -3.68 8.94
C VAL A 43 -3.55 -4.80 8.75
N LYS A 44 -3.12 -6.07 8.82
CA LYS A 44 -4.04 -7.22 8.88
C LYS A 44 -4.86 -7.33 10.18
N SER A 45 -4.37 -6.79 11.31
CA SER A 45 -4.91 -7.04 12.65
C SER A 45 -5.68 -5.87 13.31
N ASN A 46 -6.22 -4.93 12.53
CA ASN A 46 -7.30 -4.06 13.01
C ASN A 46 -6.93 -3.06 14.14
N LYS A 47 -5.65 -2.75 14.39
CA LYS A 47 -5.26 -1.78 15.45
C LYS A 47 -5.39 -0.31 15.05
N ILE A 48 -5.73 0.01 13.80
CA ILE A 48 -6.05 1.40 13.37
C ILE A 48 -7.57 1.60 13.44
N LYS A 49 -8.08 1.86 14.65
CA LYS A 49 -9.43 2.41 14.84
C LYS A 49 -9.47 3.86 14.35
N LYS A 50 -9.97 4.11 13.14
CA LYS A 50 -10.71 5.33 12.81
C LYS A 50 -11.92 4.95 11.95
N GLY A 51 -13.09 5.29 12.46
CA GLY A 51 -14.39 4.84 11.98
C GLY A 51 -14.67 5.24 10.54
N ALA A 52 -14.98 4.22 9.74
CA ALA A 52 -15.75 4.16 8.50
C ALA A 52 -15.28 2.90 7.74
N THR A 53 -15.45 1.72 8.35
CA THR A 53 -15.09 0.44 7.71
C THR A 53 -16.15 0.12 6.66
N SER A 54 -15.84 0.48 5.42
CA SER A 54 -16.62 0.22 4.20
C SER A 54 -16.86 -1.28 3.97
N ASP A 55 -17.95 -1.63 3.28
CA ASP A 55 -18.33 -2.99 2.86
C ASP A 55 -17.15 -3.78 2.25
N PHE A 56 -16.20 -3.09 1.62
CA PHE A 56 -14.99 -3.70 1.05
C PHE A 56 -14.09 -4.38 2.09
N MET A 57 -13.92 -3.82 3.29
CA MET A 57 -13.07 -4.45 4.32
C MET A 57 -13.66 -5.77 4.83
N GLU A 58 -14.99 -5.87 4.86
CA GLU A 58 -15.67 -7.10 5.24
C GLU A 58 -15.55 -8.17 4.14
N ILE A 59 -15.64 -7.75 2.87
CA ILE A 59 -15.41 -8.62 1.70
C ILE A 59 -13.96 -9.10 1.63
N GLU A 60 -12.98 -8.22 1.89
CA GLU A 60 -11.56 -8.58 1.96
C GLU A 60 -11.31 -9.65 3.02
N ARG A 61 -11.93 -9.49 4.20
CA ARG A 61 -11.83 -10.46 5.30
C ARG A 61 -12.45 -11.82 4.95
N GLN A 62 -13.62 -11.83 4.30
CA GLN A 62 -14.29 -13.08 3.91
C GLN A 62 -13.52 -13.83 2.83
N ARG A 63 -12.87 -13.11 1.90
CA ARG A 63 -12.19 -13.72 0.75
C ARG A 63 -10.69 -13.92 0.95
N GLY A 64 -10.08 -13.31 1.96
CA GLY A 64 -8.63 -13.39 2.20
C GLY A 64 -7.78 -12.68 1.15
N ILE A 65 -8.39 -11.89 0.27
CA ILE A 65 -7.75 -11.14 -0.81
C ILE A 65 -7.94 -9.64 -0.59
N SER A 66 -7.04 -8.82 -1.11
CA SER A 66 -7.21 -7.36 -1.15
C SER A 66 -8.09 -6.97 -2.34
N VAL A 67 -9.11 -6.17 -2.06
CA VAL A 67 -10.22 -5.78 -2.95
C VAL A 67 -10.23 -4.27 -3.20
N ALA A 68 -9.74 -3.46 -2.25
CA ALA A 68 -9.70 -2.01 -2.39
C ALA A 68 -8.27 -1.48 -2.58
N THR A 69 -8.14 -0.43 -3.39
CA THR A 69 -6.90 0.35 -3.48
C THR A 69 -6.74 1.18 -2.20
N SER A 70 -5.64 0.99 -1.47
CA SER A 70 -5.34 1.77 -0.27
C SER A 70 -4.14 2.70 -0.50
N VAL A 71 -4.22 3.92 0.03
CA VAL A 71 -3.11 4.88 0.03
C VAL A 71 -2.49 4.90 1.41
N LEU A 72 -1.21 4.55 1.49
CA LEU A 72 -0.44 4.50 2.72
C LEU A 72 0.69 5.53 2.65
N ALA A 73 0.84 6.35 3.69
CA ALA A 73 1.85 7.40 3.70
C ALA A 73 2.66 7.39 5.00
N PHE A 74 3.97 7.54 4.88
CA PHE A 74 4.90 7.61 6.01
C PHE A 74 6.16 8.39 5.64
N GLU A 75 6.96 8.74 6.64
CA GLU A 75 8.26 9.40 6.44
C GLU A 75 9.40 8.44 6.76
N TYR A 76 10.39 8.38 5.89
CA TYR A 76 11.58 7.55 6.06
C TYR A 76 12.81 8.35 5.65
N ASN A 77 13.76 8.55 6.57
CA ASN A 77 15.00 9.32 6.35
C ASN A 77 14.76 10.70 5.70
N GLY A 78 13.72 11.42 6.14
CA GLY A 78 13.37 12.75 5.61
C GLY A 78 12.67 12.74 4.24
N VAL A 79 12.41 11.56 3.68
CA VAL A 79 11.65 11.34 2.44
C VAL A 79 10.22 11.01 2.78
N LYS A 80 9.27 11.67 2.11
CA LYS A 80 7.84 11.38 2.23
C LYS A 80 7.47 10.27 1.25
N ILE A 81 7.14 9.10 1.76
CA ILE A 81 6.73 7.93 0.99
C ILE A 81 5.21 7.88 0.88
N ASN A 82 4.69 7.67 -0.33
CA ASN A 82 3.30 7.33 -0.58
C ASN A 82 3.25 6.00 -1.36
N ILE A 83 2.59 5.00 -0.78
CA ILE A 83 2.37 3.70 -1.40
C ILE A 83 0.91 3.64 -1.83
N LEU A 84 0.68 3.30 -3.09
CA LEU A 84 -0.64 2.93 -3.58
C LEU A 84 -0.67 1.40 -3.72
N ASP A 85 -1.38 0.74 -2.81
CA ASP A 85 -1.47 -0.72 -2.79
C ASP A 85 -2.54 -1.18 -3.79
N THR A 86 -2.15 -1.95 -4.80
CA THR A 86 -3.06 -2.42 -5.86
C THR A 86 -3.67 -3.77 -5.50
N PRO A 87 -4.94 -4.05 -5.82
CA PRO A 87 -5.49 -5.40 -5.70
C PRO A 87 -4.65 -6.43 -6.47
N GLY A 88 -4.39 -7.59 -5.88
CA GLY A 88 -3.62 -8.67 -6.52
C GLY A 88 -4.47 -9.63 -7.36
N HIS A 89 -5.78 -9.67 -7.12
CA HIS A 89 -6.68 -10.64 -7.74
C HIS A 89 -7.13 -10.17 -9.15
N LYS A 90 -7.25 -11.12 -10.09
CA LYS A 90 -7.53 -10.86 -11.51
C LYS A 90 -8.81 -10.04 -11.75
N ASP A 91 -9.81 -10.25 -10.90
CA ASP A 91 -11.10 -9.55 -10.95
C ASP A 91 -11.00 -8.03 -10.72
N PHE A 92 -9.84 -7.53 -10.26
CA PHE A 92 -9.60 -6.11 -9.96
C PHE A 92 -8.51 -5.48 -10.83
N ALA A 93 -8.27 -6.05 -12.02
CA ALA A 93 -7.23 -5.55 -12.93
C ALA A 93 -7.43 -4.08 -13.34
N GLU A 94 -8.67 -3.61 -13.51
CA GLU A 94 -8.96 -2.22 -13.89
C GLU A 94 -8.52 -1.23 -12.80
N ASP A 95 -8.79 -1.53 -11.54
CA ASP A 95 -8.37 -0.69 -10.41
C ASP A 95 -6.85 -0.65 -10.28
N THR A 96 -6.18 -1.78 -10.56
CA THR A 96 -4.73 -1.83 -10.66
C THR A 96 -4.21 -0.92 -11.77
N PHE A 97 -4.76 -0.97 -12.97
CA PHE A 97 -4.34 -0.09 -14.06
C PHE A 97 -4.57 1.39 -13.77
N ARG A 98 -5.71 1.75 -13.17
CA ARG A 98 -5.98 3.13 -12.75
C ARG A 98 -4.98 3.60 -11.72
N THR A 99 -4.65 2.76 -10.74
CA THR A 99 -3.64 3.07 -9.71
C THR A 99 -2.27 3.35 -10.32
N LEU A 100 -1.88 2.60 -11.36
CA LEU A 100 -0.60 2.80 -12.04
C LEU A 100 -0.48 4.16 -12.76
N THR A 101 -1.60 4.82 -13.09
CA THR A 101 -1.58 6.18 -13.65
C THR A 101 -1.30 7.27 -12.60
N ALA A 102 -1.42 6.95 -11.31
CA ALA A 102 -1.29 7.89 -10.20
C ALA A 102 0.06 7.80 -9.47
N VAL A 103 1.00 6.98 -9.98
CA VAL A 103 2.31 6.74 -9.36
C VAL A 103 3.46 7.14 -10.27
N ASP A 104 4.57 7.57 -9.68
CA ASP A 104 5.78 7.94 -10.43
C ASP A 104 6.64 6.70 -10.78
N SER A 105 6.47 5.61 -10.03
CA SER A 105 7.27 4.38 -10.14
C SER A 105 6.55 3.17 -9.56
N VAL A 106 7.09 1.97 -9.79
CA VAL A 106 6.50 0.71 -9.35
C VAL A 106 7.58 -0.23 -8.80
N ILE A 107 7.24 -0.97 -7.74
CA ILE A 107 7.99 -2.13 -7.26
C ILE A 107 7.28 -3.39 -7.70
N VAL A 108 7.98 -4.28 -8.40
CA VAL A 108 7.47 -5.59 -8.81
C VAL A 108 7.96 -6.64 -7.82
N VAL A 109 7.03 -7.36 -7.20
CA VAL A 109 7.34 -8.49 -6.31
C VAL A 109 7.16 -9.79 -7.07
N ILE A 110 8.19 -10.64 -7.02
CA ILE A 110 8.27 -11.93 -7.71
C ILE A 110 8.54 -12.99 -6.67
N ASP A 111 7.77 -14.07 -6.69
CA ASP A 111 8.02 -15.26 -5.89
C ASP A 111 9.13 -16.12 -6.53
N VAL A 112 10.03 -16.67 -5.73
CA VAL A 112 11.27 -17.37 -6.17
C VAL A 112 11.17 -18.88 -6.11
#